data_AF-N8WDM8-F1
#
_entry.id   AF-N8WDM8-F1
#
_cell.length_a   1.000
_cell.length_b   1.000
_cell.length_c   1.000
_cell.angle_alpha   90.00
_cell.angle_beta   90.00
_cell.angle_gamma   90.00
#
_symmetry.space_group_name_H-M   'P 1'
#
loop_
_entity.id
_entity.type
_entity.pdbx_description
1 polymer ?
#
loop_
_entity_poly.entity_id
_entity_poly.type
_entity_poly.pdbx_seq_one_letter_code
_entity_poly.pdbx_strand_id
1 'polypeptide(L)'
;MNHQQKNTKANTITAQINSFHQNIHSIPAAAFPIEIDVLSRQLVDSICRVEYFQKIQTRPISHFRTDPTHVLFDPIRAIFFYKKHNIDEAFWLAFLMIHFGENYHSKWKLTRAFYGNLGQSTKLTWANVSQNPNLVDSWVNNIQNSGIKLKFGNHRKYESFNHLKDVISRYIQIINSNGGHNQLFSPHQNESPKEHFQRLYQDLKFYKFGRLGMFDYLSLIYKTQLANIQADSCHINGSTGPKAGAKRLFGNIPTTELEELSIGLADYLNIGYQEFEDAICNWQKSPHMYQSYTG
;
A
#
# COMPACT_ATOMS: atom_id res chain seq x y z
N MET A 1 12.69 -0.01 14.89
CA MET A 1 12.87 0.42 16.29
C MET A 1 12.68 -0.76 17.22
N ASN A 2 13.41 -0.81 18.33
CA ASN A 2 13.09 -1.72 19.45
C ASN A 2 11.92 -1.15 20.29
N HIS A 3 11.43 -1.90 21.28
CA HIS A 3 10.27 -1.50 22.09
C HIS A 3 10.47 -0.15 22.81
N GLN A 4 11.64 0.07 23.41
CA GLN A 4 11.94 1.31 24.12
C GLN A 4 11.96 2.51 23.16
N GLN A 5 12.62 2.36 21.99
CA GLN A 5 12.65 3.38 20.95
C GLN A 5 11.24 3.74 20.44
N LYS A 6 10.38 2.72 20.26
CA LYS A 6 8.98 2.95 19.88
C LYS A 6 8.24 3.79 20.92
N ASN A 7 8.37 3.46 22.20
CA ASN A 7 7.73 4.22 23.28
C ASN A 7 8.26 5.66 23.36
N THR A 8 9.57 5.87 23.26
CA THR A 8 10.15 7.22 23.23
C THR A 8 9.61 8.04 22.04
N LYS A 9 9.53 7.44 20.85
CA LYS A 9 8.99 8.12 19.67
C LYS A 9 7.50 8.42 19.82
N ALA A 10 6.71 7.51 20.39
CA ALA A 10 5.30 7.74 20.65
C ALA A 10 5.09 8.90 21.63
N ASN A 11 5.84 8.95 22.75
CA ASN A 11 5.77 10.06 23.70
C ASN A 11 6.16 11.40 23.07
N THR A 12 7.15 11.38 22.16
CA THR A 12 7.56 12.57 21.41
C THR A 12 6.43 13.05 20.50
N ILE A 13 5.79 12.14 19.76
CA ILE A 13 4.64 12.46 18.90
C ILE A 13 3.48 13.01 19.74
N THR A 14 3.16 12.40 20.88
CA THR A 14 2.13 12.90 21.81
C THR A 14 2.40 14.35 22.21
N ALA A 15 3.64 14.66 22.62
CA ALA A 15 4.03 16.02 23.00
C ALA A 15 3.89 17.00 21.81
N GLN A 16 4.27 16.58 20.60
CA GLN A 16 4.13 17.39 19.40
C GLN A 16 2.66 17.63 19.02
N ILE A 17 1.79 16.63 19.10
CA ILE A 17 0.35 16.78 18.86
C ILE A 17 -0.25 17.79 19.85
N ASN A 18 0.12 17.70 21.13
CA ASN A 18 -0.33 18.67 22.14
C ASN A 18 0.20 20.09 21.87
N SER A 19 1.43 20.21 21.41
CA SER A 19 1.99 21.51 20.99
C SER A 19 1.26 22.09 19.78
N PHE A 20 0.92 21.27 18.78
CA PHE A 20 0.12 21.70 17.63
C PHE A 20 -1.27 22.16 18.08
N HIS A 21 -1.91 21.40 18.97
CA HIS A 21 -3.20 21.74 19.58
C HIS A 21 -3.17 23.12 20.26
N GLN A 22 -2.11 23.43 21.01
CA GLN A 22 -1.99 24.68 21.78
C GLN A 22 -1.60 25.88 20.93
N ASN A 23 -0.72 25.70 19.94
CA ASN A 23 -0.02 26.80 19.29
C ASN A 23 -0.42 27.04 17.83
N ILE A 24 -1.08 26.08 17.18
CA ILE A 24 -1.37 26.14 15.73
C ILE A 24 -2.87 26.00 15.47
N HIS A 25 -3.47 24.88 15.88
CA HIS A 25 -4.89 24.64 15.66
C HIS A 25 -5.45 23.68 16.71
N SER A 26 -6.59 24.03 17.30
CA SER A 26 -7.23 23.20 18.32
C SER A 26 -7.63 21.84 17.74
N ILE A 27 -7.09 20.78 18.32
CA ILE A 27 -7.47 19.38 18.07
C ILE A 27 -8.49 18.93 19.12
N PRO A 28 -9.78 18.72 18.79
CA PRO A 28 -10.79 18.23 19.73
C PRO A 28 -10.42 16.93 20.45
N ALA A 29 -9.77 15.97 19.76
CA ALA A 29 -9.37 14.71 20.38
C ALA A 29 -8.30 14.89 21.50
N ALA A 30 -7.61 16.03 21.57
CA ALA A 30 -6.64 16.30 22.63
C ALA A 30 -7.29 16.40 24.03
N ALA A 31 -8.61 16.59 24.09
CA ALA A 31 -9.37 16.47 25.33
C ALA A 31 -9.36 15.05 25.92
N PHE A 32 -8.95 14.04 25.14
CA PHE A 32 -8.87 12.64 25.53
C PHE A 32 -7.41 12.14 25.45
N PRO A 33 -6.59 12.30 26.51
CA PRO A 33 -5.16 11.96 26.47
C PRO A 33 -4.86 10.51 26.06
N ILE A 34 -5.73 9.57 26.45
CA ILE A 34 -5.59 8.16 26.04
C ILE A 34 -5.70 8.00 24.53
N GLU A 35 -6.57 8.78 23.87
CA GLU A 35 -6.73 8.69 22.42
C GLU A 35 -5.50 9.22 21.68
N ILE A 36 -4.89 10.29 22.20
CA ILE A 36 -3.65 10.83 21.63
C ILE A 36 -2.48 9.88 21.84
N ASP A 37 -2.37 9.20 22.99
CA ASP A 37 -1.35 8.16 23.20
C ASP A 37 -1.52 7.01 22.18
N VAL A 38 -2.75 6.52 22.00
CA VAL A 38 -3.03 5.44 21.05
C VAL A 38 -2.76 5.88 19.60
N LEU A 39 -3.18 7.08 19.21
CA LEU A 39 -2.87 7.64 17.89
C LEU A 39 -1.35 7.73 17.66
N SER A 40 -0.61 8.19 18.67
CA SER A 40 0.84 8.32 18.60
C SER A 40 1.52 6.96 18.41
N ARG A 41 1.02 5.91 19.07
CA ARG A 41 1.47 4.52 18.87
C ARG A 41 1.15 4.00 17.46
N GLN A 42 -0.04 4.30 16.94
CA GLN A 42 -0.41 3.95 15.56
C GLN A 42 0.48 4.66 14.53
N LEU A 43 0.83 5.93 14.75
CA LEU A 43 1.78 6.68 13.92
C LEU A 43 3.18 6.03 13.95
N VAL A 44 3.67 5.63 15.13
CA VAL A 44 4.94 4.90 15.25
C VAL A 44 4.93 3.59 14.48
N ASP A 45 3.84 2.81 14.56
CA ASP A 45 3.74 1.57 13.80
C ASP A 45 3.69 1.82 12.30
N SER A 46 2.98 2.87 11.88
CA SER A 46 2.93 3.27 10.47
C SER A 46 4.32 3.62 9.92
N ILE A 47 5.08 4.44 10.66
CA ILE A 47 6.49 4.75 10.35
C ILE A 47 7.33 3.47 10.29
N CYS A 48 7.20 2.58 11.29
CA CYS A 48 7.95 1.33 11.33
C CYS A 48 7.66 0.43 10.12
N ARG A 49 6.42 0.41 9.62
CA ARG A 49 6.05 -0.37 8.43
C ARG A 49 6.76 0.15 7.19
N VAL A 50 6.93 1.46 7.03
CA VAL A 50 7.70 2.03 5.90
C VAL A 50 9.19 1.76 6.07
N GLU A 51 9.74 1.95 7.28
CA GLU A 51 11.15 1.62 7.58
C GLU A 51 11.49 0.14 7.32
N TYR A 52 10.52 -0.77 7.47
CA TYR A 52 10.71 -2.19 7.21
C TYR A 52 11.11 -2.46 5.77
N PHE A 53 10.50 -1.77 4.81
CA PHE A 53 10.84 -1.88 3.39
C PHE A 53 12.29 -1.41 3.13
N GLN A 54 12.67 -0.27 3.70
CA GLN A 54 14.04 0.26 3.60
C GLN A 54 15.07 -0.74 4.18
N LYS A 55 14.76 -1.37 5.31
CA LYS A 55 15.63 -2.36 5.96
C LYS A 55 15.72 -3.69 5.21
N ILE A 56 14.69 -4.08 4.48
CA ILE A 56 14.77 -5.27 3.61
C ILE A 56 15.70 -4.99 2.43
N GLN A 57 15.56 -3.82 1.80
CA GLN A 57 16.30 -3.47 0.59
C GLN A 57 17.83 -3.48 0.77
N THR A 58 18.31 -3.19 1.99
CA THR A 58 19.74 -3.17 2.32
C THR A 58 20.35 -4.54 2.59
N ARG A 59 19.53 -5.59 2.71
CA ARG A 59 19.99 -6.95 2.99
C ARG A 59 20.13 -7.76 1.69
N PRO A 60 21.05 -8.74 1.64
CA PRO A 60 21.04 -9.74 0.58
C PRO A 60 19.69 -10.46 0.52
N ILE A 61 19.11 -10.56 -0.67
CA ILE A 61 17.84 -11.26 -0.89
C ILE A 61 18.13 -12.52 -1.70
N SER A 62 17.79 -13.67 -1.13
CA SER A 62 17.92 -14.95 -1.83
C SER A 62 16.98 -15.01 -3.04
N HIS A 63 17.48 -15.50 -4.17
CA HIS A 63 16.68 -15.73 -5.38
C HIS A 63 15.49 -16.68 -5.12
N PHE A 64 15.57 -17.59 -4.14
CA PHE A 64 14.45 -18.45 -3.75
C PHE A 64 13.22 -17.67 -3.25
N ARG A 65 13.35 -16.37 -2.94
CA ARG A 65 12.20 -15.51 -2.61
C ARG A 65 11.31 -15.24 -3.84
N THR A 66 11.82 -15.42 -5.06
CA THR A 66 11.06 -15.20 -6.30
C THR A 66 10.36 -16.45 -6.83
N ASP A 67 10.69 -17.64 -6.32
CA ASP A 67 10.13 -18.88 -6.84
C ASP A 67 8.87 -19.30 -6.07
N PRO A 68 7.65 -19.21 -6.66
CA PRO A 68 6.41 -19.52 -5.97
C PRO A 68 6.28 -20.98 -5.50
N THR A 69 7.11 -21.89 -6.02
CA THR A 69 7.15 -23.29 -5.54
C THR A 69 7.97 -23.45 -4.26
N HIS A 70 8.87 -22.51 -3.99
CA HIS A 70 9.77 -22.59 -2.85
C HIS A 70 9.10 -22.11 -1.56
N VAL A 71 9.43 -22.74 -0.42
CA VAL A 71 8.88 -22.35 0.89
C VAL A 71 9.16 -20.89 1.23
N LEU A 72 10.31 -20.39 0.79
CA LEU A 72 10.74 -19.01 1.02
C LEU A 72 10.04 -17.96 0.16
N PHE A 73 9.21 -18.32 -0.83
CA PHE A 73 8.55 -17.31 -1.67
C PHE A 73 7.88 -16.23 -0.83
N ASP A 74 8.24 -14.99 -1.12
CA ASP A 74 7.76 -13.78 -0.46
C ASP A 74 7.72 -12.67 -1.50
N PRO A 75 6.52 -12.22 -1.91
CA PRO A 75 6.40 -11.27 -3.01
C PRO A 75 7.03 -9.90 -2.68
N ILE A 76 7.09 -9.48 -1.40
CA ILE A 76 7.75 -8.23 -1.02
C ILE A 76 9.25 -8.31 -1.31
N ARG A 77 9.88 -9.39 -0.85
CA ARG A 77 11.32 -9.61 -1.09
C ARG A 77 11.60 -9.88 -2.56
N ALA A 78 10.70 -10.56 -3.26
CA ALA A 78 10.81 -10.78 -4.69
C ALA A 78 10.79 -9.47 -5.49
N ILE A 79 9.95 -8.49 -5.14
CA ILE A 79 9.98 -7.15 -5.77
C ILE A 79 11.37 -6.53 -5.64
N PHE A 80 11.97 -6.54 -4.44
CA PHE A 80 13.30 -5.97 -4.24
C PHE A 80 14.41 -6.72 -4.97
N PHE A 81 14.29 -8.05 -5.10
CA PHE A 81 15.19 -8.84 -5.94
C PHE A 81 15.04 -8.39 -7.40
N TYR A 82 13.82 -8.44 -7.95
CA TYR A 82 13.57 -8.10 -9.34
C TYR A 82 13.83 -6.64 -9.68
N LYS A 83 13.67 -5.70 -8.76
CA LYS A 83 14.05 -4.30 -8.97
C LYS A 83 15.50 -4.14 -9.49
N LYS A 84 16.40 -5.06 -9.12
CA LYS A 84 17.80 -5.07 -9.55
C LYS A 84 18.08 -5.93 -10.80
N HIS A 85 17.13 -6.76 -11.22
CA HIS A 85 17.35 -7.81 -12.23
C HIS A 85 16.36 -7.78 -13.40
N ASN A 86 15.11 -7.40 -13.15
CA ASN A 86 14.03 -7.29 -14.10
C ASN A 86 12.97 -6.33 -13.53
N ILE A 87 13.03 -5.06 -13.93
CA ILE A 87 12.16 -4.02 -13.36
C ILE A 87 10.68 -4.24 -13.68
N ASP A 88 10.35 -4.74 -14.87
CA ASP A 88 8.97 -5.03 -15.25
C ASP A 88 8.36 -6.11 -14.35
N GLU A 89 9.14 -7.13 -14.00
CA GLU A 89 8.70 -8.19 -13.09
C GLU A 89 8.47 -7.67 -11.66
N ALA A 90 9.25 -6.67 -11.24
CA ALA A 90 9.07 -6.01 -9.96
C ALA A 90 7.76 -5.21 -9.90
N PHE A 91 7.46 -4.42 -10.94
CA PHE A 91 6.19 -3.72 -11.05
C PHE A 91 4.99 -4.69 -11.15
N TRP A 92 5.16 -5.79 -11.90
CA TRP A 92 4.13 -6.81 -12.02
C TRP A 92 3.77 -7.44 -10.68
N LEU A 93 4.77 -7.86 -9.88
CA LEU A 93 4.52 -8.37 -8.54
C LEU A 93 3.91 -7.32 -7.61
N ALA A 94 4.32 -6.05 -7.72
CA ALA A 94 3.69 -4.97 -6.97
C ALA A 94 2.20 -4.84 -7.32
N PHE A 95 1.85 -4.90 -8.60
CA PHE A 95 0.45 -4.88 -9.04
C PHE A 95 -0.33 -6.08 -8.50
N LEU A 96 0.21 -7.30 -8.63
CA LEU A 96 -0.45 -8.53 -8.14
C LEU A 96 -0.64 -8.52 -6.63
N MET A 97 0.34 -8.04 -5.87
CA MET A 97 0.24 -7.90 -4.41
C MET A 97 -0.93 -7.02 -4.00
N ILE A 98 -1.14 -5.91 -4.71
CA ILE A 98 -2.20 -4.96 -4.38
C ILE A 98 -3.55 -5.45 -4.90
N HIS A 99 -3.59 -6.02 -6.10
CA HIS A 99 -4.82 -6.56 -6.66
C HIS A 99 -5.40 -7.68 -5.78
N PHE A 100 -4.55 -8.63 -5.36
CA PHE A 100 -4.97 -9.75 -4.52
C PHE A 100 -5.08 -9.36 -3.04
N GLY A 101 -4.20 -8.50 -2.55
CA GLY A 101 -4.09 -8.13 -1.14
C GLY A 101 -3.52 -9.26 -0.26
N GLU A 102 -2.92 -8.89 0.87
CA GLU A 102 -2.57 -9.86 1.90
C GLU A 102 -3.83 -10.32 2.63
N ASN A 103 -4.02 -11.63 2.74
CA ASN A 103 -5.08 -12.18 3.57
C ASN A 103 -4.55 -12.46 4.98
N TYR A 104 -5.26 -12.00 6.03
CA TYR A 104 -4.82 -12.18 7.42
C TYR A 104 -4.47 -13.64 7.78
N HIS A 105 -5.29 -14.60 7.31
CA HIS A 105 -5.12 -16.03 7.61
C HIS A 105 -4.18 -16.75 6.64
N SER A 106 -4.31 -16.47 5.34
CA SER A 106 -3.59 -17.21 4.28
C SER A 106 -2.39 -16.47 3.69
N LYS A 107 -2.09 -15.27 4.20
CA LYS A 107 -0.96 -14.44 3.79
C LYS A 107 -0.95 -14.24 2.27
N TRP A 108 0.20 -14.46 1.63
CA TRP A 108 0.40 -14.32 0.19
C TRP A 108 0.00 -15.56 -0.62
N LYS A 109 -0.84 -16.48 -0.09
CA LYS A 109 -1.19 -17.73 -0.77
C LYS A 109 -1.87 -17.51 -2.11
N LEU A 110 -2.76 -16.51 -2.23
CA LEU A 110 -3.40 -16.18 -3.51
C LEU A 110 -2.39 -15.66 -4.52
N THR A 111 -1.57 -14.67 -4.16
CA THR A 111 -0.49 -14.16 -5.04
C THR A 111 0.46 -15.27 -5.46
N ARG A 112 0.88 -16.15 -4.53
CA ARG A 112 1.74 -17.31 -4.82
C ARG A 112 1.08 -18.26 -5.82
N ALA A 113 -0.19 -18.62 -5.59
CA ALA A 113 -0.95 -19.55 -6.41
C ALA A 113 -1.21 -19.00 -7.82
N PHE A 114 -1.48 -17.70 -7.93
CA PHE A 114 -1.58 -17.02 -9.22
C PHE A 114 -0.22 -16.96 -9.91
N TYR A 115 0.78 -16.36 -9.29
CA TYR A 115 2.09 -16.17 -9.89
C TYR A 115 2.78 -17.49 -10.31
N GLY A 116 2.64 -18.53 -9.50
CA GLY A 116 3.12 -19.88 -9.79
C GLY A 116 2.22 -20.71 -10.70
N ASN A 117 1.15 -20.13 -11.25
CA ASN A 117 0.18 -20.79 -12.11
C ASN A 117 -0.32 -22.13 -11.54
N LEU A 118 -0.67 -22.17 -10.26
CA LEU A 118 -1.08 -23.39 -9.54
C LEU A 118 -0.08 -24.56 -9.66
N GLY A 119 1.22 -24.27 -9.83
CA GLY A 119 2.27 -25.28 -9.98
C GLY A 119 2.48 -25.78 -11.41
N GLN A 120 1.81 -25.19 -12.41
CA GLN A 120 2.06 -25.48 -13.82
C GLN A 120 3.45 -24.98 -14.26
N SER A 121 4.00 -25.58 -15.31
CA SER A 121 5.35 -25.27 -15.81
C SER A 121 5.52 -23.80 -16.22
N THR A 122 4.54 -23.26 -16.95
CA THR A 122 4.53 -21.85 -17.37
C THR A 122 4.02 -20.97 -16.23
N LYS A 123 4.94 -20.29 -15.53
CA LYS A 123 4.62 -19.30 -14.49
C LYS A 123 3.92 -18.07 -15.08
N LEU A 124 3.07 -17.41 -14.30
CA LEU A 124 2.36 -16.18 -14.69
C LEU A 124 3.24 -14.94 -14.41
N THR A 125 4.46 -14.92 -14.97
CA THR A 125 5.40 -13.79 -14.93
C THR A 125 4.97 -12.68 -15.89
N TRP A 126 5.54 -11.47 -15.78
CA TRP A 126 5.24 -10.38 -16.71
C TRP A 126 5.54 -10.78 -18.15
N ALA A 127 6.71 -11.36 -18.40
CA ALA A 127 7.14 -11.79 -19.73
C ALA A 127 6.16 -12.77 -20.37
N ASN A 128 5.60 -13.70 -19.57
CA ASN A 128 4.66 -14.70 -20.08
C ASN A 128 3.25 -14.13 -20.28
N VAL A 129 2.75 -13.36 -19.32
CA VAL A 129 1.34 -12.89 -19.34
C VAL A 129 1.16 -11.72 -20.30
N SER A 130 2.14 -10.83 -20.44
CA SER A 130 2.09 -9.71 -21.39
C SER A 130 2.07 -10.18 -22.84
N GLN A 131 2.71 -11.32 -23.15
CA GLN A 131 2.74 -11.91 -24.49
C GLN A 131 1.59 -12.89 -24.74
N ASN A 132 1.07 -13.53 -23.69
CA ASN A 132 -0.04 -14.46 -23.79
C ASN A 132 -1.07 -14.26 -22.67
N PRO A 133 -1.96 -13.26 -22.79
CA PRO A 133 -3.00 -13.00 -21.79
C PRO A 133 -3.98 -14.17 -21.57
N ASN A 134 -4.11 -15.10 -22.52
CA ASN A 134 -4.96 -16.28 -22.39
C ASN A 134 -4.51 -17.22 -21.26
N LEU A 135 -3.25 -17.11 -20.78
CA LEU A 135 -2.79 -17.82 -19.59
C LEU A 135 -3.65 -17.51 -18.36
N VAL A 136 -4.22 -16.29 -18.27
CA VAL A 136 -5.12 -15.90 -17.19
C VAL A 136 -6.45 -16.65 -17.28
N ASP A 137 -7.00 -16.84 -18.48
CA ASP A 137 -8.23 -17.60 -18.69
C ASP A 137 -8.04 -19.06 -18.27
N SER A 138 -6.93 -19.66 -18.67
CA SER A 138 -6.57 -21.02 -18.23
C SER A 138 -6.46 -21.11 -16.71
N TRP A 139 -5.84 -20.11 -16.06
CA TRP A 139 -5.75 -20.08 -14.61
C TRP A 139 -7.11 -19.96 -13.93
N VAL A 140 -8.00 -19.09 -14.42
CA VAL A 140 -9.36 -18.91 -13.89
C VAL A 140 -10.16 -20.20 -14.02
N ASN A 141 -10.12 -20.86 -15.18
CA ASN A 141 -10.78 -22.15 -15.39
C ASN A 141 -10.22 -23.23 -14.45
N ASN A 142 -8.89 -23.29 -14.30
CA ASN A 142 -8.24 -24.27 -13.42
C ASN A 142 -8.62 -24.05 -11.95
N ILE A 143 -8.59 -22.82 -11.44
CA ILE A 143 -8.93 -22.57 -10.04
C ILE A 143 -10.41 -22.90 -9.76
N GLN A 144 -11.32 -22.57 -10.67
CA GLN A 144 -12.75 -22.89 -10.54
C GLN A 144 -13.00 -24.40 -10.49
N ASN A 145 -12.23 -25.20 -11.22
CA ASN A 145 -12.37 -26.66 -11.27
C ASN A 145 -11.53 -27.41 -10.22
N SER A 146 -10.59 -26.74 -9.55
CA SER A 146 -9.63 -27.40 -8.63
C SER A 146 -10.18 -27.75 -7.24
N GLY A 147 -11.29 -27.14 -6.83
CA GLY A 147 -11.77 -27.18 -5.44
C GLY A 147 -10.91 -26.40 -4.44
N ILE A 148 -9.82 -25.75 -4.87
CA ILE A 148 -8.95 -24.95 -4.01
C ILE A 148 -9.66 -23.64 -3.63
N LYS A 149 -9.77 -23.38 -2.32
CA LYS A 149 -10.32 -22.12 -1.80
C LYS A 149 -9.21 -21.11 -1.56
N LEU A 150 -9.15 -20.09 -2.40
CA LEU A 150 -8.30 -18.91 -2.24
C LEU A 150 -9.16 -17.68 -1.97
N LYS A 151 -8.64 -16.74 -1.18
CA LYS A 151 -9.36 -15.52 -0.80
C LYS A 151 -8.48 -14.30 -1.05
N PHE A 152 -9.12 -13.23 -1.52
CA PHE A 152 -8.54 -11.91 -1.55
C PHE A 152 -8.27 -11.39 -0.13
N GLY A 153 -7.36 -10.43 -0.02
CA GLY A 153 -7.07 -9.69 1.21
C GLY A 153 -8.19 -8.73 1.61
N ASN A 154 -8.10 -8.16 2.81
CA ASN A 154 -9.17 -7.35 3.41
C ASN A 154 -9.54 -6.12 2.56
N HIS A 155 -8.56 -5.43 2.00
CA HIS A 155 -8.78 -4.27 1.12
C HIS A 155 -9.37 -4.64 -0.25
N ARG A 156 -9.38 -5.93 -0.59
CA ARG A 156 -9.81 -6.49 -1.87
C ARG A 156 -10.91 -7.55 -1.71
N LYS A 157 -11.56 -7.61 -0.55
CA LYS A 157 -12.51 -8.69 -0.17
C LYS A 157 -13.76 -8.82 -1.04
N TYR A 158 -14.05 -7.81 -1.86
CA TYR A 158 -15.17 -7.78 -2.80
C TYR A 158 -14.75 -8.08 -4.25
N GLU A 159 -13.46 -8.38 -4.49
CA GLU A 159 -12.98 -8.81 -5.80
C GLU A 159 -13.35 -10.26 -6.10
N SER A 160 -13.31 -10.62 -7.39
CA SER A 160 -13.68 -11.94 -7.89
C SER A 160 -12.76 -12.36 -9.05
N PHE A 161 -12.48 -13.67 -9.14
CA PHE A 161 -11.71 -14.24 -10.25
C PHE A 161 -12.43 -14.10 -11.60
N ASN A 162 -13.74 -13.92 -11.61
CA ASN A 162 -14.52 -13.73 -12.84
C ASN A 162 -14.10 -12.49 -13.64
N HIS A 163 -13.53 -11.49 -12.97
CA HIS A 163 -13.04 -10.26 -13.63
C HIS A 163 -11.52 -10.24 -13.82
N LEU A 164 -10.80 -11.30 -13.42
CA LEU A 164 -9.34 -11.28 -13.38
C LEU A 164 -8.72 -11.11 -14.76
N LYS A 165 -9.33 -11.72 -15.79
CA LYS A 165 -8.95 -11.52 -17.19
C LYS A 165 -8.99 -10.04 -17.57
N ASP A 166 -10.10 -9.37 -17.30
CA ASP A 166 -10.29 -7.95 -17.66
C ASP A 166 -9.32 -7.05 -16.90
N VAL A 167 -9.12 -7.33 -15.60
CA VAL A 167 -8.19 -6.59 -14.75
C VAL A 167 -6.77 -6.66 -15.31
N ILE A 168 -6.28 -7.86 -15.60
CA ILE A 168 -4.91 -8.06 -16.08
C ILE A 168 -4.75 -7.55 -17.50
N SER A 169 -5.74 -7.77 -18.38
CA SER A 169 -5.69 -7.29 -19.76
C SER A 169 -5.66 -5.77 -19.83
N ARG A 170 -6.47 -5.06 -19.01
CA ARG A 170 -6.40 -3.58 -18.93
C ARG A 170 -5.08 -3.10 -18.35
N TYR A 171 -4.55 -3.78 -17.33
CA TYR A 171 -3.23 -3.43 -16.79
C TYR A 171 -2.16 -3.51 -17.89
N ILE A 172 -2.07 -4.65 -18.59
CA ILE A 172 -1.11 -4.85 -19.69
C ILE A 172 -1.29 -3.79 -20.78
N GLN A 173 -2.53 -3.49 -21.16
CA GLN A 173 -2.82 -2.46 -22.16
C GLN A 173 -2.28 -1.09 -21.73
N ILE A 174 -2.51 -0.67 -20.47
CA ILE A 174 -2.03 0.61 -19.95
C ILE A 174 -0.51 0.65 -19.94
N ILE A 175 0.15 -0.41 -19.49
CA ILE A 175 1.62 -0.47 -19.49
C ILE A 175 2.16 -0.37 -20.92
N ASN A 176 1.63 -1.16 -21.85
CA ASN A 176 2.10 -1.21 -23.22
C ASN A 176 1.83 0.10 -23.98
N SER A 177 0.66 0.73 -23.79
CA SER A 177 0.32 2.00 -24.44
C SER A 177 1.20 3.16 -23.99
N ASN A 178 1.84 3.04 -22.82
CA ASN A 178 2.76 4.03 -22.29
C ASN A 178 4.24 3.68 -22.56
N GLY A 179 4.52 2.65 -23.36
CA GLY A 179 5.90 2.26 -23.70
C GLY A 179 6.61 1.42 -22.64
N GLY A 180 5.88 0.78 -21.72
CA GLY A 180 6.42 -0.08 -20.67
C GLY A 180 6.44 0.59 -19.29
N HIS A 181 6.77 -0.18 -18.24
CA HIS A 181 6.72 0.33 -16.86
C HIS A 181 7.70 1.49 -16.64
N ASN A 182 8.93 1.38 -17.13
CA ASN A 182 9.92 2.46 -16.98
C ASN A 182 9.41 3.80 -17.51
N GLN A 183 8.80 3.80 -18.70
CA GLN A 183 8.30 5.03 -19.32
C GLN A 183 7.07 5.55 -18.58
N LEU A 184 6.15 4.67 -18.18
CA LEU A 184 4.95 5.05 -17.43
C LEU A 184 5.27 5.74 -16.09
N PHE A 185 6.29 5.25 -15.38
CA PHE A 185 6.71 5.76 -14.07
C PHE A 185 7.91 6.71 -14.14
N SER A 186 8.27 7.20 -15.32
CA SER A 186 9.31 8.23 -15.45
C SER A 186 8.75 9.60 -15.04
N PRO A 187 9.49 10.37 -14.24
CA PRO A 187 9.09 11.73 -13.91
C PRO A 187 9.17 12.62 -15.15
N HIS A 188 8.30 13.60 -15.23
CA HIS A 188 8.46 14.71 -16.18
C HIS A 188 9.62 15.61 -15.75
N GLN A 189 10.11 16.43 -16.68
CA GLN A 189 11.18 17.38 -16.38
C GLN A 189 10.74 18.34 -15.26
N ASN A 190 11.58 18.50 -14.24
CA ASN A 190 11.34 19.33 -13.05
C ASN A 190 10.16 18.90 -12.16
N GLU A 191 9.59 17.71 -12.37
CA GLU A 191 8.49 17.20 -11.54
C GLU A 191 9.01 16.73 -10.18
N SER A 192 8.48 17.31 -9.10
CA SER A 192 8.77 16.86 -7.74
C SER A 192 8.14 15.49 -7.45
N PRO A 193 8.63 14.72 -6.46
CA PRO A 193 8.03 13.44 -6.10
C PRO A 193 6.53 13.50 -5.74
N LYS A 194 6.07 14.63 -5.16
CA LYS A 194 4.65 14.86 -4.82
C LYS A 194 3.82 15.11 -6.07
N GLU A 195 4.27 15.98 -6.97
CA GLU A 195 3.60 16.23 -8.25
C GLU A 195 3.54 14.94 -9.10
N HIS A 196 4.61 14.16 -9.11
CA HIS A 196 4.68 12.88 -9.81
C HIS A 196 3.66 11.87 -9.26
N PHE A 197 3.53 11.74 -7.94
CA PHE A 197 2.50 10.90 -7.34
C PHE A 197 1.10 11.38 -7.74
N GLN A 198 0.84 12.69 -7.62
CA GLN A 198 -0.45 13.29 -7.94
C GLN A 198 -0.85 13.00 -9.38
N ARG A 199 0.07 13.20 -10.34
CA ARG A 199 -0.14 12.90 -11.75
C ARG A 199 -0.47 11.43 -11.97
N LEU A 200 0.37 10.52 -11.46
CA LEU A 200 0.12 9.07 -11.61
C LEU A 200 -1.22 8.66 -10.99
N TYR A 201 -1.60 9.24 -9.85
CA TYR A 201 -2.87 8.97 -9.19
C TYR A 201 -4.07 9.44 -10.03
N GLN A 202 -3.93 10.59 -10.70
CA GLN A 202 -4.95 11.16 -11.56
C GLN A 202 -5.05 10.44 -12.91
N ASP A 203 -3.93 10.07 -13.52
CA ASP A 203 -3.88 9.55 -14.88
C ASP A 203 -4.08 8.02 -14.93
N LEU A 204 -3.53 7.29 -13.96
CA LEU A 204 -3.64 5.83 -13.95
C LEU A 204 -5.03 5.40 -13.49
N LYS A 205 -5.70 4.63 -14.36
CA LYS A 205 -7.01 4.03 -14.08
C LYS A 205 -6.96 2.52 -14.28
N PHE A 206 -6.39 1.82 -13.30
CA PHE A 206 -6.43 0.36 -13.33
C PHE A 206 -7.84 -0.15 -13.03
N TYR A 207 -8.32 -1.08 -13.86
CA TYR A 207 -9.65 -1.65 -13.70
C TYR A 207 -9.77 -2.31 -12.30
N LYS A 208 -10.85 -1.99 -11.58
CA LYS A 208 -11.12 -2.39 -10.19
C LYS A 208 -10.19 -1.79 -9.12
N PHE A 209 -9.28 -0.90 -9.48
CA PHE A 209 -8.58 -0.07 -8.50
C PHE A 209 -9.36 1.24 -8.34
N GLY A 210 -10.30 1.27 -7.40
CA GLY A 210 -10.85 2.54 -6.90
C GLY A 210 -9.79 3.33 -6.12
N ARG A 211 -10.22 4.41 -5.42
CA ARG A 211 -9.37 5.25 -4.56
C ARG A 211 -8.35 4.42 -3.77
N LEU A 212 -8.85 3.45 -2.99
CA LEU A 212 -8.04 2.64 -2.07
C LEU A 212 -6.98 1.82 -2.81
N GLY A 213 -7.37 1.10 -3.87
CA GLY A 213 -6.45 0.27 -4.64
C GLY A 213 -5.35 1.09 -5.32
N MET A 214 -5.70 2.24 -5.89
CA MET A 214 -4.69 3.12 -6.52
C MET A 214 -3.75 3.74 -5.50
N PHE A 215 -4.26 4.19 -4.35
CA PHE A 215 -3.43 4.76 -3.29
C PHE A 215 -2.49 3.70 -2.70
N ASP A 216 -2.99 2.50 -2.42
CA ASP A 216 -2.19 1.38 -1.90
C ASP A 216 -1.10 0.97 -2.92
N TYR A 217 -1.43 0.97 -4.22
CA TYR A 217 -0.47 0.66 -5.27
C TYR A 217 0.68 1.67 -5.34
N LEU A 218 0.38 2.96 -5.48
CA LEU A 218 1.42 3.98 -5.51
C LEU A 218 2.18 4.06 -4.18
N SER A 219 1.54 3.75 -3.06
CA SER A 219 2.21 3.59 -1.77
C SER A 219 3.21 2.44 -1.78
N LEU A 220 2.88 1.30 -2.38
CA LEU A 220 3.83 0.20 -2.52
C LEU A 220 4.98 0.55 -3.47
N ILE A 221 4.71 1.25 -4.57
CA ILE A 221 5.74 1.76 -5.50
C ILE A 221 6.72 2.69 -4.77
N TYR A 222 6.22 3.62 -3.94
CA TYR A 222 7.05 4.46 -3.08
C TYR A 222 7.89 3.63 -2.09
N LYS A 223 7.25 2.76 -1.31
CA LYS A 223 7.91 1.96 -0.25
C LYS A 223 8.99 1.04 -0.80
N THR A 224 8.78 0.50 -2.01
CA THR A 224 9.75 -0.35 -2.72
C THR A 224 10.75 0.46 -3.55
N GLN A 225 10.56 1.79 -3.61
CA GLN A 225 11.34 2.73 -4.40
C GLN A 225 11.43 2.31 -5.88
N LEU A 226 10.36 1.73 -6.42
CA LEU A 226 10.28 1.38 -7.85
C LEU A 226 10.16 2.65 -8.72
N ALA A 227 9.61 3.72 -8.15
CA ALA A 227 9.62 5.06 -8.73
C ALA A 227 9.88 6.11 -7.63
N ASN A 228 10.43 7.26 -8.02
CA ASN A 228 10.63 8.39 -7.11
C ASN A 228 9.34 9.22 -7.00
N ILE A 229 8.43 8.76 -6.13
CA ILE A 229 7.12 9.36 -5.91
C ILE A 229 6.86 9.48 -4.41
N GLN A 230 6.06 10.44 -3.98
CA GLN A 230 5.64 10.60 -2.58
C GLN A 230 4.20 11.07 -2.56
N ALA A 231 3.36 10.55 -1.66
CA ALA A 231 1.98 11.05 -1.57
C ALA A 231 1.94 12.58 -1.42
N ASP A 232 1.07 13.20 -2.21
CA ASP A 232 0.85 14.65 -2.28
C ASP A 232 -0.09 15.15 -1.18
N SER A 233 -0.92 14.28 -0.63
CA SER A 233 -1.83 14.55 0.49
C SER A 233 -2.11 13.29 1.33
N CYS A 234 -2.95 13.39 2.35
CA CYS A 234 -3.45 12.24 3.12
C CYS A 234 -4.61 11.52 2.41
N HIS A 235 -5.09 12.02 1.26
CA HIS A 235 -6.17 11.44 0.46
C HIS A 235 -7.43 11.14 1.28
N ILE A 236 -7.78 12.00 2.24
CA ILE A 236 -8.97 11.87 3.10
C ILE A 236 -10.24 11.89 2.27
N ASN A 237 -10.28 12.70 1.21
CA ASN A 237 -11.45 12.76 0.33
C ASN A 237 -11.75 11.40 -0.33
N GLY A 238 -13.03 11.03 -0.36
CA GLY A 238 -13.49 9.74 -0.89
C GLY A 238 -13.09 8.50 -0.06
N SER A 239 -12.40 8.68 1.07
CA SER A 239 -12.06 7.61 2.01
C SER A 239 -13.14 7.45 3.09
N THR A 240 -13.29 6.24 3.64
CA THR A 240 -14.22 5.97 4.76
C THR A 240 -13.48 5.96 6.10
N GLY A 241 -12.49 5.07 6.24
CA GLY A 241 -11.70 4.91 7.46
C GLY A 241 -10.86 6.14 7.81
N PRO A 242 -9.98 6.63 6.91
CA PRO A 242 -9.18 7.82 7.16
C PRO A 242 -10.04 9.05 7.43
N LYS A 243 -11.14 9.25 6.68
CA LYS A 243 -12.11 10.32 6.94
C LYS A 243 -12.76 10.23 8.31
N ALA A 244 -13.13 9.04 8.78
CA ALA A 244 -13.64 8.86 10.14
C ALA A 244 -12.57 9.22 11.19
N GLY A 245 -11.31 8.84 10.96
CA GLY A 245 -10.18 9.22 11.81
C GLY A 245 -9.94 10.72 11.83
N ALA A 246 -9.88 11.38 10.68
CA ALA A 246 -9.70 12.82 10.58
C ALA A 246 -10.85 13.58 11.28
N LYS A 247 -12.10 13.15 11.09
CA LYS A 247 -13.26 13.72 11.81
C LYS A 247 -13.16 13.54 13.32
N ARG A 248 -12.66 12.39 13.76
CA ARG A 248 -12.44 12.15 15.19
C ARG A 248 -11.38 13.08 15.76
N LEU A 249 -10.30 13.30 15.00
CA LEU A 249 -9.17 14.12 15.41
C LEU A 249 -9.51 15.61 15.44
N PHE A 250 -10.10 16.12 14.35
CA PHE A 250 -10.30 17.55 14.09
C PHE A 250 -11.75 18.03 14.24
N GLY A 251 -12.69 17.11 14.50
CA GLY A 251 -14.11 17.42 14.59
C GLY A 251 -14.87 17.23 13.28
N ASN A 252 -16.18 17.45 13.31
CA ASN A 252 -17.06 17.23 12.16
C ASN A 252 -17.12 18.46 11.24
N ILE A 253 -16.00 18.75 10.57
CA ILE A 253 -15.82 19.87 9.63
C ILE A 253 -15.84 19.38 8.16
N PRO A 254 -15.89 20.29 7.17
CA PRO A 254 -15.80 19.94 5.75
C PRO A 254 -14.58 19.08 5.41
N THR A 255 -14.71 18.22 4.39
CA THR A 255 -13.66 17.23 4.07
C THR A 255 -12.39 17.87 3.52
N THR A 256 -12.51 19.01 2.85
CA THR A 256 -11.36 19.82 2.39
C THR A 256 -10.55 20.34 3.57
N GLU A 257 -11.22 20.86 4.61
CA GLU A 257 -10.54 21.31 5.84
C GLU A 257 -9.91 20.13 6.60
N LEU A 258 -10.56 18.96 6.64
CA LEU A 258 -9.96 17.76 7.21
C LEU A 258 -8.67 17.35 6.49
N GLU A 259 -8.62 17.49 5.17
CA GLU A 259 -7.43 17.22 4.36
C GLU A 259 -6.31 18.20 4.73
N GLU A 260 -6.59 19.50 4.72
CA GLU A 260 -5.64 20.56 5.04
C GLU A 260 -5.06 20.41 6.45
N LEU A 261 -5.90 20.13 7.45
CA LEU A 261 -5.46 19.90 8.83
C LEU A 261 -4.66 18.60 8.97
N SER A 262 -5.02 17.56 8.22
CA SER A 262 -4.26 16.30 8.22
C SER A 262 -2.86 16.51 7.63
N ILE A 263 -2.75 17.25 6.53
CA ILE A 263 -1.47 17.65 5.93
C ILE A 263 -0.66 18.50 6.92
N GLY A 264 -1.27 19.54 7.48
CA GLY A 264 -0.61 20.45 8.41
C GLY A 264 -0.07 19.73 9.66
N LEU A 265 -0.84 18.81 10.24
CA LEU A 265 -0.36 18.00 11.37
C LEU A 265 0.72 17.01 10.94
N ALA A 266 0.58 16.34 9.80
CA ALA A 266 1.59 15.40 9.30
C ALA A 266 2.94 16.11 9.05
N ASP A 267 2.92 17.28 8.41
CA ASP A 267 4.09 18.12 8.19
C ASP A 267 4.72 18.58 9.51
N TYR A 268 3.90 19.03 10.47
CA TYR A 268 4.38 19.42 11.80
C TYR A 268 5.05 18.27 12.57
N LEU A 269 4.54 17.05 12.41
CA LEU A 269 5.13 15.85 13.00
C LEU A 269 6.33 15.31 12.20
N ASN A 270 6.58 15.85 11.00
CA ASN A 270 7.52 15.34 10.01
C ASN A 270 7.29 13.85 9.70
N ILE A 271 6.04 13.52 9.36
CA ILE A 271 5.58 12.17 9.02
C ILE A 271 5.00 12.19 7.60
N GLY A 272 5.29 11.16 6.80
CA GLY A 272 4.73 11.05 5.47
C GLY A 272 3.20 10.87 5.47
N TYR A 273 2.55 11.35 4.43
CA TYR A 273 1.08 11.40 4.40
C TYR A 273 0.41 10.02 4.31
N GLN A 274 1.11 9.03 3.75
CA GLN A 274 0.65 7.63 3.76
C GLN A 274 0.71 7.05 5.17
N GLU A 275 1.78 7.34 5.91
CA GLU A 275 1.96 6.89 7.28
C GLU A 275 0.88 7.50 8.19
N PHE A 276 0.58 8.78 7.99
CA PHE A 276 -0.48 9.48 8.70
C PHE A 276 -1.87 8.91 8.38
N GLU A 277 -2.20 8.74 7.10
CA GLU A 277 -3.48 8.16 6.62
C GLU A 277 -3.76 6.78 7.22
N ASP A 278 -2.76 5.90 7.17
CA ASP A 278 -2.88 4.53 7.66
C ASP A 278 -3.00 4.51 9.20
N ALA A 279 -2.28 5.41 9.90
CA ALA A 279 -2.38 5.54 11.35
C ALA A 279 -3.77 5.99 11.80
N ILE A 280 -4.34 7.05 11.22
CA ILE A 280 -5.67 7.55 11.62
C ILE A 280 -6.78 6.56 11.24
N CYS A 281 -6.62 5.83 10.12
CA CYS A 281 -7.55 4.80 9.66
C CYS A 281 -7.63 3.62 10.64
N ASN A 282 -6.49 3.22 11.23
CA ASN A 282 -6.44 2.15 12.22
C ASN A 282 -6.85 2.64 13.61
N TRP A 283 -6.35 3.80 14.03
CA TRP A 283 -6.67 4.41 15.32
C TRP A 283 -8.18 4.56 15.52
N GLN A 284 -8.93 5.05 14.53
CA GLN A 284 -10.37 5.27 14.67
C GLN A 284 -11.20 4.00 14.93
N LYS A 285 -10.67 2.81 14.63
CA LYS A 285 -11.34 1.52 14.90
C LYS A 285 -11.35 1.19 16.40
N SER A 286 -10.36 1.67 17.15
CA SER A 286 -10.19 1.40 18.59
C SER A 286 -9.42 2.56 19.24
N PRO A 287 -10.03 3.75 19.32
CA PRO A 287 -9.31 4.98 19.67
C PRO A 287 -8.74 4.98 21.09
N HIS A 288 -9.28 4.16 21.99
CA HIS A 288 -8.87 4.11 23.41
C HIS A 288 -8.00 2.88 23.74
N MET A 289 -7.75 2.02 22.75
CA MET A 289 -7.06 0.77 22.93
C MET A 289 -6.12 0.53 21.76
N TYR A 290 -4.83 0.56 22.03
CA TYR A 290 -3.83 0.24 21.02
C TYR A 290 -3.96 -1.21 20.56
N GLN A 291 -4.17 -1.38 19.26
CA GLN A 291 -4.16 -2.65 18.57
C GLN A 291 -3.12 -2.57 17.44
N SER A 292 -2.11 -3.44 17.51
CA SER A 292 -1.13 -3.55 16.42
C SER A 292 -1.86 -3.87 15.12
N TYR A 293 -1.45 -3.22 14.04
CA TYR A 293 -1.94 -3.55 12.71
C TYR A 293 -1.58 -4.99 12.33
N THR A 294 -2.54 -5.72 11.77
CA THR A 294 -2.39 -7.14 11.40
C THR A 294 -2.63 -7.44 9.92
N GLY A 295 -3.02 -6.44 9.11
CA GLY A 295 -3.39 -6.62 7.69
C GLY A 295 -4.89 -6.80 7.46
#